data_AF-A0A3L6JIR2-F1
#
_entry.id   AF-A0A3L6JIR2-F1
#
_cell.length_a   1.000
_cell.length_b   1.000
_cell.length_c   1.000
_cell.angle_alpha   90.00
_cell.angle_beta   90.00
_cell.angle_gamma   90.00
#
_symmetry.space_group_name_H-M   'P 1'
#
loop_
_entity.id
_entity.type
_entity.pdbx_description
1 polymer ?
#
loop_
_entity_poly.entity_id
_entity_poly.type
_entity_poly.pdbx_seq_one_letter_code
_entity_poly.pdbx_strand_id
1 'polypeptide(L)'
;MEEITIRYWSPHGRQEETKFHREHSKIDLIMRAAKRIDLSDVRMCTSLQTLDLSHNMLEELDLTPLTGCSLLKQLRIRSNHLTRLDLWPLLDCMSLSEIDISENRLQNLDLSPVFLRSSVRADSSVVLSADALLHYVFTQDELNRRFQLVRGDGAPWTAHPVIIWMEYADLAHRIEWNSIKKRIDSLLCMMTEDNWFGVQRGLLSGLGMEELAGFDGNPKQLLKGTDGNMSFKDARRVVFDNAIELLEEQLENGGPTLFLDTDRMRETRASKLIPGIAERRKQEVEEVILPVKGSKVNLETLWMTHYGFEILKALRLDLTTNLEGLHIVRTSFEELGMEIQTQKASTVSPAYPVTVSRSMYLHSLNYIQGKYD
;
A
#
# COMPACT_ATOMS: atom_id res chain seq x y z
N MET A 1 -31.99 22.02 21.14
CA MET A 1 -30.92 21.22 20.49
C MET A 1 -30.80 19.94 21.27
N GLU A 2 -30.72 18.80 20.60
CA GLU A 2 -30.57 17.51 21.30
C GLU A 2 -29.15 17.40 21.85
N GLU A 3 -29.05 17.13 23.16
CA GLU A 3 -27.78 16.95 23.85
C GLU A 3 -27.28 15.49 23.70
N ILE A 4 -25.97 15.33 23.76
CA ILE A 4 -25.26 14.08 24.00
C ILE A 4 -24.50 14.19 25.33
N THR A 5 -24.30 13.07 26.02
CA THR A 5 -23.56 13.06 27.29
C THR A 5 -22.38 12.11 27.18
N ILE A 6 -21.17 12.65 27.33
CA ILE A 6 -19.96 11.82 27.39
C ILE A 6 -19.60 11.62 28.86
N ARG A 7 -19.50 10.36 29.27
CA ARG A 7 -19.15 9.96 30.63
C ARG A 7 -17.72 9.45 30.68
N TYR A 8 -17.03 9.75 31.77
CA TYR A 8 -15.66 9.29 31.99
C TYR A 8 -15.42 9.01 33.47
N TRP A 9 -14.47 8.12 33.75
CA TRP A 9 -14.18 7.65 35.09
C TRP A 9 -12.70 7.89 35.41
N SER A 10 -12.43 8.49 36.58
CA SER A 10 -11.07 8.66 37.08
C SER A 10 -10.46 7.33 37.57
N PRO A 11 -9.15 7.25 37.84
CA PRO A 11 -8.51 6.05 38.39
C PRO A 11 -9.12 5.57 39.71
N HIS A 12 -9.74 6.48 40.48
CA HIS A 12 -10.39 6.18 41.76
C HIS A 12 -11.87 5.79 41.60
N GLY A 13 -12.36 5.63 40.36
CA GLY A 13 -13.73 5.22 40.06
C GLY A 13 -14.77 6.35 40.11
N ARG A 14 -14.36 7.60 40.38
CA ARG A 14 -15.28 8.75 40.31
C ARG A 14 -15.73 8.95 38.87
N GLN A 15 -17.04 8.92 38.65
CA GLN A 15 -17.65 9.25 37.37
C GLN A 15 -17.84 10.76 37.26
N GLU A 16 -17.49 11.30 36.11
CA GLU A 16 -17.79 12.65 35.67
C GLU A 16 -18.44 12.60 34.29
N GLU A 17 -19.13 13.67 33.92
CA GLU A 17 -19.78 13.76 32.62
C GLU A 17 -19.67 15.17 32.05
N THR A 18 -19.72 15.26 30.73
CA THR A 18 -19.75 16.53 30.03
C THR A 18 -20.76 16.41 28.89
N LYS A 19 -21.63 17.41 28.82
CA LYS A 19 -22.68 17.47 27.81
C LYS A 19 -22.21 18.27 26.61
N PHE A 20 -22.53 17.78 25.43
CA PHE A 20 -22.34 18.48 24.16
C PHE A 20 -23.65 18.47 23.40
N HIS A 21 -23.79 19.36 22.42
CA HIS A 21 -24.85 19.28 21.42
C HIS A 21 -24.39 18.47 20.19
N ARG A 22 -25.34 17.82 19.51
CA ARG A 22 -25.07 16.97 18.33
C ARG A 22 -24.41 17.71 17.17
N GLU A 23 -24.65 19.01 17.06
CA GLU A 23 -24.09 19.86 16.01
C GLU A 23 -22.64 20.31 16.26
N HIS A 24 -22.04 20.01 17.42
CA HIS A 24 -20.65 20.40 17.68
C HIS A 24 -19.70 19.77 16.67
N SER A 25 -18.86 20.61 16.08
CA SER A 25 -17.76 20.19 15.22
C SER A 25 -16.50 19.81 15.99
N LYS A 26 -16.40 20.18 17.27
CA LYS A 26 -15.27 19.85 18.13
C LYS A 26 -15.76 19.35 19.49
N ILE A 27 -15.22 18.20 19.91
CA ILE A 27 -15.35 17.67 21.27
C ILE A 27 -13.96 17.68 21.89
N ASP A 28 -13.81 18.40 23.00
CA ASP A 28 -12.54 18.60 23.70
C ASP A 28 -12.67 18.12 25.14
N LEU A 29 -11.98 17.03 25.44
CA LEU A 29 -11.93 16.37 26.74
C LEU A 29 -10.47 16.19 27.20
N ILE A 30 -9.64 17.19 26.92
CA ILE A 30 -8.24 17.22 27.35
C ILE A 30 -8.14 17.33 28.88
N MET A 31 -7.13 16.68 29.48
CA MET A 31 -6.77 16.84 30.89
C MET A 31 -7.92 16.57 31.88
N ARG A 32 -8.75 15.56 31.60
CA ARG A 32 -9.87 15.16 32.47
C ARG A 32 -9.50 14.10 33.50
N ALA A 33 -8.22 13.70 33.55
CA ALA A 33 -7.76 12.61 34.38
C ALA A 33 -8.61 11.33 34.20
N ALA A 34 -9.13 11.11 32.98
CA ALA A 34 -9.99 9.98 32.67
C ALA A 34 -9.16 8.71 32.47
N LYS A 35 -9.46 7.65 33.23
CA LYS A 35 -8.94 6.28 33.00
C LYS A 35 -9.79 5.51 32.00
N ARG A 36 -11.10 5.78 31.96
CA ARG A 36 -12.07 5.20 31.04
C ARG A 36 -12.99 6.29 30.52
N ILE A 37 -13.49 6.13 29.31
CA ILE A 37 -14.41 7.05 28.65
C ILE A 37 -15.45 6.24 27.87
N ASP A 38 -16.70 6.71 27.87
CA ASP A 38 -17.79 6.18 27.07
C ASP A 38 -18.14 7.17 25.96
N LEU A 39 -17.82 6.81 24.72
CA LEU A 39 -18.09 7.60 23.52
C LEU A 39 -19.40 7.20 22.83
N SER A 40 -20.24 6.34 23.42
CA SER A 40 -21.42 5.77 22.75
C SER A 40 -22.35 6.82 22.13
N ASP A 41 -22.54 7.97 22.78
CA ASP A 41 -23.39 9.05 22.27
C ASP A 41 -22.73 9.87 21.13
N VAL A 42 -21.41 9.75 20.92
CA VAL A 42 -20.68 10.47 19.86
C VAL A 42 -21.14 10.09 18.46
N ARG A 43 -21.68 8.88 18.28
CA ARG A 43 -22.32 8.45 17.02
C ARG A 43 -23.44 9.39 16.54
N MET A 44 -24.00 10.20 17.45
CA MET A 44 -25.07 11.16 17.17
C MET A 44 -24.52 12.53 16.74
N CYS A 45 -23.20 12.75 16.80
CA CYS A 45 -22.51 13.97 16.37
C CYS A 45 -22.05 13.86 14.92
N THR A 46 -22.99 13.96 13.97
CA THR A 46 -22.69 13.84 12.54
C THR A 46 -21.84 14.99 11.98
N SER A 47 -21.80 16.13 12.68
CA SER A 47 -20.98 17.31 12.32
C SER A 47 -19.56 17.29 12.88
N LEU A 48 -19.18 16.25 13.64
CA LEU A 48 -17.90 16.18 14.35
C LEU A 48 -16.72 16.19 13.37
N GLN A 49 -15.79 17.14 13.57
CA GLN A 49 -14.55 17.29 12.81
C GLN A 49 -13.31 17.04 13.66
N THR A 50 -13.37 17.30 14.97
CA THR A 50 -12.23 17.12 15.87
C THR A 50 -12.68 16.46 17.16
N LEU A 51 -12.01 15.36 17.51
CA LEU A 51 -12.11 14.72 18.83
C LEU A 51 -10.75 14.78 19.50
N ASP A 52 -10.67 15.44 20.65
CA ASP A 52 -9.45 15.56 21.45
C ASP A 52 -9.62 14.93 22.83
N LEU A 53 -8.91 13.84 23.05
CA LEU A 53 -8.87 13.05 24.28
C LEU A 53 -7.46 13.08 24.91
N SER A 54 -6.62 14.03 24.50
CA SER A 54 -5.22 14.08 24.90
C SER A 54 -5.02 14.35 26.39
N HIS A 55 -3.87 13.94 26.93
CA HIS A 55 -3.50 14.16 28.34
C HIS A 55 -4.52 13.60 29.32
N ASN A 56 -4.98 12.38 29.08
CA ASN A 56 -5.78 11.61 30.02
C ASN A 56 -4.95 10.42 30.53
N MET A 57 -5.60 9.45 31.16
CA MET A 57 -4.99 8.22 31.65
C MET A 57 -5.68 6.99 31.02
N LEU A 58 -6.16 7.13 29.79
CA LEU A 58 -6.94 6.08 29.13
C LEU A 58 -6.07 4.84 28.94
N GLU A 59 -6.50 3.72 29.51
CA GLU A 59 -5.85 2.41 29.35
C GLU A 59 -6.44 1.61 28.19
N GLU A 60 -7.71 1.89 27.86
CA GLU A 60 -8.46 1.32 26.75
C GLU A 60 -9.33 2.41 26.10
N LEU A 61 -9.59 2.26 24.81
CA LEU A 61 -10.44 3.17 24.05
C LEU A 61 -11.18 2.39 22.95
N ASP A 62 -12.50 2.47 22.98
CA ASP A 62 -13.36 1.94 21.91
C ASP A 62 -13.69 3.06 20.90
N LEU A 63 -13.28 2.88 19.65
CA LEU A 63 -13.53 3.81 18.56
C LEU A 63 -14.78 3.45 17.73
N THR A 64 -15.47 2.34 18.03
CA THR A 64 -16.72 1.93 17.34
C THR A 64 -17.77 3.03 17.27
N PRO A 65 -17.97 3.88 18.30
CA PRO A 65 -18.91 5.00 18.20
C PRO A 65 -18.55 6.07 17.17
N LEU A 66 -17.32 6.08 16.64
CA LEU A 66 -16.89 6.99 15.56
C LEU A 66 -17.18 6.43 14.17
N THR A 67 -17.62 5.18 14.05
CA THR A 67 -18.01 4.60 12.77
C THR A 67 -19.09 5.45 12.11
N GLY A 68 -18.80 5.97 10.91
CA GLY A 68 -19.70 6.84 10.17
C GLY A 68 -19.58 8.35 10.48
N CYS A 69 -18.65 8.77 11.36
CA CYS A 69 -18.26 10.18 11.50
C CYS A 69 -17.45 10.63 10.27
N SER A 70 -18.10 10.73 9.11
CA SER A 70 -17.47 10.97 7.80
C SER A 70 -16.79 12.34 7.68
N LEU A 71 -17.19 13.29 8.52
CA LEU A 71 -16.60 14.64 8.62
C LEU A 71 -15.45 14.74 9.62
N LEU A 72 -15.13 13.67 10.36
CA LEU A 72 -14.02 13.66 11.31
C LEU A 72 -12.70 13.89 10.56
N LYS A 73 -11.96 14.93 10.94
CA LYS A 73 -10.67 15.31 10.33
C LYS A 73 -9.49 15.04 11.23
N GLN A 74 -9.68 15.20 12.54
CA GLN A 74 -8.61 15.14 13.54
C GLN A 74 -9.03 14.28 14.72
N LEU A 75 -8.23 13.26 15.02
CA LEU A 75 -8.34 12.44 16.22
C LEU A 75 -7.06 12.57 17.05
N ARG A 76 -7.17 13.16 18.24
CA ARG A 76 -6.02 13.33 19.15
C ARG A 76 -6.24 12.53 20.42
N ILE A 77 -5.33 11.59 20.68
CA ILE A 77 -5.33 10.68 21.82
C ILE A 77 -3.93 10.66 22.47
N ARG A 78 -3.16 11.74 22.27
CA ARG A 78 -1.79 11.87 22.76
C ARG A 78 -1.72 11.82 24.29
N SER A 79 -0.62 11.32 24.84
CA SER A 79 -0.35 11.31 26.28
C SER A 79 -1.46 10.57 27.05
N ASN A 80 -1.59 9.28 26.75
CA ASN A 80 -2.50 8.35 27.42
C ASN A 80 -1.72 7.08 27.83
N HIS A 81 -2.41 6.01 28.23
CA HIS A 81 -1.80 4.76 28.68
C HIS A 81 -2.26 3.55 27.84
N LEU A 82 -2.65 3.80 26.59
CA LEU A 82 -3.16 2.76 25.70
C LEU A 82 -2.05 1.76 25.38
N THR A 83 -2.35 0.48 25.57
CA THR A 83 -1.46 -0.64 25.21
C THR A 83 -1.83 -1.30 23.88
N ARG A 84 -3.08 -1.09 23.46
CA ARG A 84 -3.68 -1.53 22.20
C ARG A 84 -4.68 -0.48 21.71
N LEU A 85 -4.85 -0.38 20.39
CA LEU A 85 -5.86 0.46 19.77
C LEU A 85 -6.29 -0.17 18.45
N ASP A 86 -7.59 -0.32 18.24
CA ASP A 86 -8.15 -0.77 16.96
C ASP A 86 -8.61 0.45 16.15
N LEU A 87 -8.02 0.62 14.96
CA LEU A 87 -8.34 1.72 14.05
C LEU A 87 -9.41 1.35 13.01
N TRP A 88 -9.84 0.08 12.91
CA TRP A 88 -10.82 -0.34 11.90
C TRP A 88 -12.16 0.40 11.95
N PRO A 89 -12.68 0.81 13.12
CA PRO A 89 -13.85 1.67 13.19
C PRO A 89 -13.74 3.00 12.42
N LEU A 90 -12.51 3.46 12.13
CA LEU A 90 -12.21 4.70 11.42
C LEU A 90 -12.14 4.54 9.89
N LEU A 91 -12.29 3.32 9.36
CA LEU A 91 -12.21 3.03 7.92
C LEU A 91 -13.11 3.97 7.11
N ASP A 92 -14.33 4.21 7.59
CA ASP A 92 -15.36 5.03 6.93
C ASP A 92 -15.26 6.54 7.27
N CYS A 93 -14.30 6.95 8.09
CA CYS A 93 -14.02 8.37 8.37
C CYS A 93 -13.26 9.01 7.19
N MET A 94 -13.96 9.23 6.07
CA MET A 94 -13.35 9.66 4.80
C MET A 94 -12.60 11.00 4.86
N SER A 95 -12.94 11.88 5.80
CA SER A 95 -12.25 13.17 5.98
C SER A 95 -11.04 13.09 6.93
N LEU A 96 -10.76 11.93 7.53
CA LEU A 96 -9.76 11.81 8.59
C LEU A 96 -8.35 11.99 8.01
N SER A 97 -7.73 13.12 8.32
CA SER A 97 -6.44 13.51 7.78
C SER A 97 -5.32 13.48 8.83
N GLU A 98 -5.64 13.54 10.11
CA GLU A 98 -4.65 13.61 11.19
C GLU A 98 -5.04 12.74 12.38
N ILE A 99 -4.10 11.90 12.81
CA ILE A 99 -4.22 11.09 14.02
C ILE A 99 -2.96 11.31 14.85
N ASP A 100 -3.11 11.77 16.09
CA ASP A 100 -2.00 11.83 17.05
C ASP A 100 -2.26 10.85 18.19
N ILE A 101 -1.45 9.79 18.24
CA ILE A 101 -1.48 8.73 19.26
C ILE A 101 -0.13 8.63 20.00
N SER A 102 0.73 9.64 19.84
CA SER A 102 2.03 9.66 20.53
C SER A 102 1.89 9.70 22.04
N GLU A 103 2.97 9.36 22.74
CA GLU A 103 3.03 9.24 24.20
C GLU A 103 1.96 8.27 24.74
N ASN A 104 1.91 7.07 24.18
CA ASN A 104 1.12 5.96 24.68
C ASN A 104 2.05 4.78 25.07
N ARG A 105 1.49 3.58 25.22
CA ARG A 105 2.23 2.35 25.55
C ARG A 105 1.96 1.26 24.51
N LEU A 106 1.66 1.68 23.28
CA LEU A 106 1.36 0.78 22.17
C LEU A 106 2.63 0.01 21.80
N GLN A 107 2.49 -1.28 21.57
CA GLN A 107 3.57 -2.11 21.03
C GLN A 107 3.45 -2.28 19.52
N ASN A 108 2.23 -2.43 19.02
CA ASN A 108 1.93 -2.64 17.62
C ASN A 108 0.74 -1.77 17.21
N LEU A 109 0.66 -1.39 15.94
CA LEU A 109 -0.45 -0.64 15.38
C LEU A 109 -0.73 -1.04 13.93
N ASP A 110 -1.96 -1.48 13.66
CA ASP A 110 -2.48 -1.73 12.31
C ASP A 110 -2.98 -0.41 11.69
N LEU A 111 -2.21 0.12 10.74
CA LEU A 111 -2.50 1.36 10.02
C LEU A 111 -3.45 1.19 8.84
N SER A 112 -3.75 -0.05 8.43
CA SER A 112 -4.53 -0.37 7.21
C SER A 112 -5.79 0.50 7.00
N PRO A 113 -6.68 0.70 7.99
CA PRO A 113 -7.94 1.43 7.77
C PRO A 113 -7.75 2.93 7.52
N VAL A 114 -6.61 3.50 7.91
CA VAL A 114 -6.33 4.95 7.83
C VAL A 114 -5.16 5.28 6.89
N PHE A 115 -4.46 4.26 6.41
CA PHE A 115 -3.19 4.35 5.68
C PHE A 115 -3.20 5.35 4.52
N LEU A 116 -4.24 5.30 3.69
CA LEU A 116 -4.32 6.10 2.46
C LEU A 116 -4.60 7.58 2.71
N ARG A 117 -5.26 7.90 3.83
CA ARG A 117 -5.88 9.22 4.05
C ARG A 117 -5.23 10.02 5.15
N SER A 118 -4.76 9.37 6.19
CA SER A 118 -4.34 10.05 7.41
C SER A 118 -2.82 10.13 7.53
N SER A 119 -2.36 11.29 8.01
CA SER A 119 -1.07 11.40 8.67
C SER A 119 -1.21 10.88 10.10
N VAL A 120 -0.28 10.04 10.54
CA VAL A 120 -0.29 9.45 11.88
C VAL A 120 1.00 9.82 12.61
N ARG A 121 0.86 10.39 13.79
CA ARG A 121 1.95 10.62 14.74
C ARG A 121 1.92 9.56 15.83
N ALA A 122 3.00 8.81 15.98
CA ALA A 122 3.12 7.69 16.92
C ALA A 122 4.52 7.64 17.56
N ASP A 123 4.66 6.91 18.66
CA ASP A 123 5.97 6.71 19.29
C ASP A 123 6.87 5.83 18.43
N SER A 124 8.16 6.16 18.38
CA SER A 124 9.20 5.45 17.62
C SER A 124 9.42 4.00 18.06
N SER A 125 8.92 3.62 19.23
CA SER A 125 8.92 2.23 19.71
C SER A 125 7.77 1.38 19.19
N VAL A 126 6.75 1.99 18.56
CA VAL A 126 5.58 1.27 18.05
C VAL A 126 5.96 0.57 16.75
N VAL A 127 5.72 -0.73 16.69
CA VAL A 127 5.81 -1.49 15.45
C VAL A 127 4.59 -1.17 14.59
N LEU A 128 4.80 -0.52 13.46
CA LEU A 128 3.75 -0.19 12.51
C LEU A 128 3.54 -1.36 11.56
N SER A 129 2.29 -1.74 11.33
CA SER A 129 1.92 -2.75 10.33
C SER A 129 0.81 -2.22 9.43
N ALA A 130 0.77 -2.69 8.19
CA ALA A 130 -0.30 -2.38 7.25
C ALA A 130 -0.57 -3.58 6.34
N ASP A 131 -1.76 -3.59 5.75
CA ASP A 131 -2.19 -4.60 4.80
C ASP A 131 -1.21 -4.67 3.62
N ALA A 132 -0.80 -5.88 3.22
CA ALA A 132 0.19 -6.08 2.15
C ALA A 132 -0.23 -5.45 0.81
N LEU A 133 -1.54 -5.28 0.58
CA LEU A 133 -2.12 -4.59 -0.56
C LEU A 133 -1.64 -3.13 -0.70
N LEU A 134 -1.16 -2.54 0.39
CA LEU A 134 -0.72 -1.15 0.49
C LEU A 134 0.78 -0.96 0.28
N HIS A 135 1.56 -2.04 0.19
CA HIS A 135 3.02 -2.03 0.15
C HIS A 135 3.59 -1.05 -0.88
N TYR A 136 3.11 -1.14 -2.12
CA TYR A 136 3.63 -0.34 -3.22
C TYR A 136 2.78 0.89 -3.56
N VAL A 137 1.96 1.36 -2.62
CA VAL A 137 1.06 2.50 -2.84
C VAL A 137 1.77 3.83 -2.58
N PHE A 138 2.71 3.88 -1.63
CA PHE A 138 3.48 5.08 -1.31
C PHE A 138 4.98 4.83 -1.42
N THR A 139 5.69 5.85 -1.86
CA THR A 139 7.15 5.92 -1.78
C THR A 139 7.60 6.15 -0.34
N GLN A 140 8.85 5.80 -0.01
CA GLN A 140 9.45 6.02 1.30
C GLN A 140 9.37 7.50 1.73
N ASP A 141 9.55 8.44 0.79
CA ASP A 141 9.38 9.88 1.04
C ASP A 141 7.95 10.26 1.44
N GLU A 142 6.95 9.64 0.81
CA GLU A 142 5.55 9.85 1.17
C GLU A 142 5.21 9.21 2.51
N LEU A 143 5.74 8.00 2.79
CA LEU A 143 5.63 7.35 4.09
C LEU A 143 6.23 8.22 5.20
N ASN A 144 7.41 8.81 4.99
CA ASN A 144 8.06 9.72 5.94
C ASN A 144 7.21 10.96 6.27
N ARG A 145 6.50 11.50 5.27
CA ARG A 145 5.63 12.67 5.46
C ARG A 145 4.35 12.31 6.20
N ARG A 146 3.82 11.11 5.94
CA ARG A 146 2.55 10.62 6.50
C ARG A 146 2.70 10.02 7.89
N PHE A 147 3.78 9.31 8.17
CA PHE A 147 3.96 8.57 9.42
C PHE A 147 5.11 9.17 10.21
N GLN A 148 4.75 10.02 11.17
CA GLN A 148 5.69 10.78 11.98
C GLN A 148 5.97 10.05 13.29
N LEU A 149 7.17 9.50 13.40
CA LEU A 149 7.62 8.87 14.63
C LEU A 149 8.22 9.90 15.60
N VAL A 150 7.94 9.73 16.89
CA VAL A 150 8.50 10.58 17.95
C VAL A 150 9.22 9.78 19.02
N ARG A 151 10.21 10.41 19.64
CA ARG A 151 10.95 9.88 20.77
C ARG A 151 10.13 10.01 22.05
N GLY A 152 10.53 9.27 23.10
CA GLY A 152 9.91 9.36 24.42
C GLY A 152 10.03 10.73 25.11
N ASP A 153 10.92 11.61 24.62
CA ASP A 153 11.03 13.02 25.05
C ASP A 153 10.17 13.98 24.18
N GLY A 154 9.40 13.45 23.23
CA GLY A 154 8.53 14.20 22.33
C GLY A 154 9.22 14.77 21.08
N ALA A 155 10.55 14.63 20.96
CA ALA A 155 11.30 15.11 19.80
C ALA A 155 11.03 14.24 18.54
N PRO A 156 11.10 14.79 17.32
CA PRO A 156 10.96 14.01 16.10
C PRO A 156 12.01 12.89 16.01
N TRP A 157 11.59 11.71 15.57
CA TRP A 157 12.49 10.62 15.21
C TRP A 157 12.90 10.76 13.75
N THR A 158 14.20 10.67 13.47
CA THR A 158 14.73 10.97 12.14
C THR A 158 14.82 9.77 11.21
N ALA A 159 14.66 8.54 11.72
CA ALA A 159 14.70 7.35 10.89
C ALA A 159 13.35 7.10 10.20
N HIS A 160 13.40 6.44 9.05
CA HIS A 160 12.22 6.08 8.27
C HIS A 160 11.31 5.14 9.07
N PRO A 161 9.98 5.35 9.02
CA PRO A 161 9.04 4.39 9.57
C PRO A 161 9.16 3.09 8.77
N VAL A 162 9.49 2.00 9.45
CA VAL A 162 9.47 0.66 8.87
C VAL A 162 8.08 0.08 9.09
N ILE A 163 7.40 -0.26 8.00
CA ILE A 163 6.06 -0.86 8.04
C ILE A 163 6.20 -2.37 7.82
N ILE A 164 5.59 -3.14 8.71
CA ILE A 164 5.44 -4.58 8.53
C ILE A 164 4.21 -4.82 7.64
N TRP A 165 4.45 -5.27 6.41
CA TRP A 165 3.41 -5.65 5.47
C TRP A 165 2.84 -7.02 5.83
N MET A 166 1.54 -7.09 6.14
CA MET A 166 0.93 -8.29 6.71
C MET A 166 0.72 -9.40 5.67
N GLU A 167 1.36 -10.55 5.87
CA GLU A 167 1.05 -11.77 5.11
C GLU A 167 -0.35 -12.29 5.47
N TYR A 168 -1.17 -12.61 4.47
CA TYR A 168 -2.52 -13.08 4.72
C TYR A 168 -2.56 -14.49 5.31
N ALA A 169 -1.51 -15.29 5.10
CA ALA A 169 -1.37 -16.59 5.77
C ALA A 169 -1.32 -16.42 7.30
N ASP A 170 -0.53 -15.45 7.78
CA ASP A 170 -0.43 -15.13 9.21
C ASP A 170 -1.73 -14.55 9.77
N LEU A 171 -2.41 -13.69 9.00
CA LEU A 171 -3.72 -13.18 9.36
C LEU A 171 -4.78 -14.29 9.42
N ALA A 172 -4.72 -15.26 8.51
CA ALA A 172 -5.66 -16.39 8.46
C ALA A 172 -5.53 -17.33 9.66
N HIS A 173 -4.42 -17.28 10.40
CA HIS A 173 -4.30 -17.96 11.70
C HIS A 173 -5.09 -17.27 12.83
N ARG A 174 -5.51 -16.02 12.64
CA ARG A 174 -6.15 -15.19 13.67
C ARG A 174 -7.60 -14.85 13.35
N ILE A 175 -7.93 -14.67 12.07
CA ILE A 175 -9.25 -14.27 11.60
C ILE A 175 -9.68 -15.08 10.36
N GLU A 176 -10.99 -15.22 10.17
CA GLU A 176 -11.55 -15.92 9.02
C GLU A 176 -11.30 -15.17 7.70
N TRP A 177 -11.26 -15.92 6.59
CA TRP A 177 -11.11 -15.36 5.25
C TRP A 177 -12.16 -14.29 4.93
N ASN A 178 -13.41 -14.45 5.37
CA ASN A 178 -14.45 -13.43 5.19
C ASN A 178 -14.01 -12.06 5.71
N SER A 179 -13.34 -12.04 6.86
CA SER A 179 -12.84 -10.81 7.48
C SER A 179 -11.68 -10.23 6.67
N ILE A 180 -10.73 -11.06 6.24
CA ILE A 180 -9.61 -10.65 5.38
C ILE A 180 -10.14 -10.10 4.04
N LYS A 181 -11.06 -10.81 3.40
CA LYS A 181 -11.68 -10.42 2.14
C LYS A 181 -12.38 -9.07 2.25
N LYS A 182 -13.15 -8.83 3.33
CA LYS A 182 -13.79 -7.53 3.57
C LYS A 182 -12.76 -6.41 3.68
N ARG A 183 -11.64 -6.63 4.38
CA ARG A 183 -10.52 -5.66 4.46
C ARG A 183 -9.97 -5.37 3.06
N ILE A 184 -9.65 -6.41 2.29
CA ILE A 184 -9.15 -6.31 0.92
C ILE A 184 -10.14 -5.54 0.02
N ASP A 185 -11.41 -5.93 0.00
CA ASP A 185 -12.46 -5.31 -0.83
C ASP A 185 -12.63 -3.82 -0.47
N SER A 186 -12.64 -3.49 0.82
CA SER A 186 -12.72 -2.11 1.29
C SER A 186 -11.51 -1.28 0.85
N LEU A 187 -10.30 -1.81 0.96
CA LEU A 187 -9.07 -1.15 0.48
C LEU A 187 -9.10 -0.94 -1.03
N LEU A 188 -9.45 -1.97 -1.80
CA LEU A 188 -9.54 -1.91 -3.27
C LEU A 188 -10.58 -0.91 -3.78
N CYS A 189 -11.65 -0.65 -3.02
CA CYS A 189 -12.63 0.38 -3.37
C CYS A 189 -12.09 1.81 -3.30
N MET A 190 -10.94 2.02 -2.65
CA MET A 190 -10.31 3.33 -2.48
C MET A 190 -9.18 3.57 -3.48
N MET A 191 -8.85 2.57 -4.29
CA MET A 191 -7.74 2.61 -5.25
C MET A 191 -8.17 3.14 -6.60
N THR A 192 -7.29 3.91 -7.24
CA THR A 192 -7.45 4.39 -8.61
C THR A 192 -6.66 3.52 -9.60
N GLU A 193 -6.90 3.72 -10.90
CA GLU A 193 -6.17 2.99 -11.95
C GLU A 193 -4.66 3.14 -11.81
N ASP A 194 -4.17 4.32 -11.41
CA ASP A 194 -2.74 4.58 -11.20
C ASP A 194 -2.13 3.71 -10.10
N ASN A 195 -2.93 3.18 -9.17
CA ASN A 195 -2.47 2.32 -8.08
C ASN A 195 -2.52 0.82 -8.40
N TRP A 196 -3.26 0.42 -9.44
CA TRP A 196 -3.64 -0.98 -9.67
C TRP A 196 -2.47 -1.95 -9.68
N PHE A 197 -1.37 -1.62 -10.36
CA PHE A 197 -0.22 -2.52 -10.44
C PHE A 197 0.49 -2.69 -9.10
N GLY A 198 0.75 -1.59 -8.37
CA GLY A 198 1.35 -1.66 -7.04
C GLY A 198 0.47 -2.44 -6.06
N VAL A 199 -0.84 -2.21 -6.13
CA VAL A 199 -1.85 -2.90 -5.32
C VAL A 199 -1.93 -4.40 -5.65
N GLN A 200 -1.93 -4.76 -6.93
CA GLN A 200 -1.98 -6.16 -7.36
C GLN A 200 -0.72 -6.91 -6.89
N ARG A 201 0.46 -6.28 -7.02
CA ARG A 201 1.72 -6.82 -6.49
C ARG A 201 1.66 -7.04 -4.99
N GLY A 202 1.12 -6.07 -4.24
CA GLY A 202 0.92 -6.18 -2.79
C GLY A 202 -0.03 -7.32 -2.42
N LEU A 203 -1.14 -7.46 -3.16
CA LEU A 203 -2.10 -8.55 -3.00
C LEU A 203 -1.47 -9.92 -3.23
N LEU A 204 -0.78 -10.11 -4.36
CA LEU A 204 -0.15 -11.40 -4.69
C LEU A 204 1.00 -11.74 -3.73
N SER A 205 1.81 -10.76 -3.32
CA SER A 205 2.83 -10.99 -2.29
C SER A 205 2.23 -11.34 -0.93
N GLY A 206 1.18 -10.62 -0.50
CA GLY A 206 0.47 -10.97 0.73
C GLY A 206 -0.13 -12.38 0.72
N LEU A 207 -0.46 -12.91 -0.46
CA LEU A 207 -0.94 -14.28 -0.67
C LEU A 207 0.20 -15.31 -0.86
N GLY A 208 1.46 -14.87 -0.86
CA GLY A 208 2.64 -15.71 -1.15
C GLY A 208 2.59 -16.28 -2.56
N MET A 209 2.37 -15.43 -3.55
CA MET A 209 2.32 -15.72 -4.99
C MET A 209 3.14 -14.71 -5.79
N GLU A 210 4.28 -14.27 -5.25
CA GLU A 210 5.11 -13.24 -5.87
C GLU A 210 5.53 -13.59 -7.30
N GLU A 211 5.59 -14.88 -7.63
CA GLU A 211 5.95 -15.34 -8.96
C GLU A 211 4.97 -14.87 -10.05
N LEU A 212 3.71 -14.60 -9.68
CA LEU A 212 2.67 -14.12 -10.57
C LEU A 212 2.55 -12.58 -10.58
N ALA A 213 3.39 -11.87 -9.84
CA ALA A 213 3.28 -10.42 -9.59
C ALA A 213 3.72 -9.53 -10.78
N GLY A 214 3.54 -10.02 -12.00
CA GLY A 214 3.67 -9.28 -13.27
C GLY A 214 2.35 -9.07 -14.01
N PHE A 215 1.20 -9.47 -13.44
CA PHE A 215 -0.11 -9.15 -14.01
C PHE A 215 -0.35 -7.63 -14.05
N ASP A 216 -0.68 -7.13 -15.24
CA ASP A 216 -0.87 -5.71 -15.54
C ASP A 216 -2.33 -5.41 -15.87
N GLY A 217 -3.17 -5.44 -14.84
CA GLY A 217 -4.61 -5.22 -14.99
C GLY A 217 -5.29 -4.87 -13.68
N ASN A 218 -6.62 -4.96 -13.67
CA ASN A 218 -7.40 -4.57 -12.51
C ASN A 218 -7.29 -5.64 -11.40
N PRO A 219 -6.76 -5.30 -10.21
CA PRO A 219 -6.55 -6.27 -9.12
C PRO A 219 -7.85 -6.95 -8.64
N LYS A 220 -9.02 -6.35 -8.86
CA LYS A 220 -10.30 -6.98 -8.52
C LYS A 220 -10.59 -8.23 -9.35
N GLN A 221 -10.02 -8.35 -10.55
CA GLN A 221 -10.19 -9.53 -11.40
C GLN A 221 -9.53 -10.77 -10.76
N LEU A 222 -8.41 -10.59 -10.03
CA LEU A 222 -7.73 -11.66 -9.31
C LEU A 222 -8.63 -12.29 -8.24
N LEU A 223 -9.54 -11.51 -7.64
CA LEU A 223 -10.45 -11.96 -6.58
C LEU A 223 -11.79 -12.50 -7.11
N LYS A 224 -11.99 -12.55 -8.43
CA LYS A 224 -13.25 -12.99 -9.03
C LYS A 224 -13.58 -14.42 -8.59
N GLY A 225 -14.83 -14.64 -8.19
CA GLY A 225 -15.28 -15.96 -7.74
C GLY A 225 -14.84 -16.34 -6.32
N THR A 226 -14.04 -15.51 -5.62
CA THR A 226 -13.83 -15.70 -4.18
C THR A 226 -15.06 -15.25 -3.40
N ASP A 227 -15.58 -16.10 -2.51
CA ASP A 227 -16.69 -15.78 -1.62
C ASP A 227 -16.26 -15.82 -0.15
N GLY A 228 -17.09 -15.24 0.74
CA GLY A 228 -16.79 -15.13 2.17
C GLY A 228 -16.90 -16.45 2.95
N ASN A 229 -17.52 -17.49 2.38
CA ASN A 229 -17.65 -18.81 3.00
C ASN A 229 -16.46 -19.73 2.70
N MET A 230 -15.57 -19.34 1.77
CA MET A 230 -14.37 -20.08 1.45
C MET A 230 -13.38 -20.12 2.61
N SER A 231 -12.60 -21.22 2.70
CA SER A 231 -11.39 -21.22 3.51
C SER A 231 -10.31 -20.33 2.87
N PHE A 232 -9.36 -19.83 3.65
CA PHE A 232 -8.21 -19.08 3.12
C PHE A 232 -7.49 -19.87 2.01
N LYS A 233 -7.30 -21.18 2.21
CA LYS A 233 -6.63 -22.05 1.24
C LYS A 233 -7.40 -22.17 -0.08
N ASP A 234 -8.73 -22.29 -0.02
CA ASP A 234 -9.57 -22.37 -1.22
C ASP A 234 -9.61 -21.03 -1.96
N ALA A 235 -9.78 -19.93 -1.24
CA ALA A 235 -9.75 -18.59 -1.83
C ALA A 235 -8.38 -18.31 -2.48
N ARG A 236 -7.29 -18.64 -1.78
CA ARG A 236 -5.92 -18.58 -2.31
C ARG A 236 -5.78 -19.38 -3.61
N ARG A 237 -6.33 -20.61 -3.66
CA ARG A 237 -6.31 -21.43 -4.88
C ARG A 237 -7.06 -20.75 -6.03
N VAL A 238 -8.25 -20.19 -5.77
CA VAL A 238 -9.05 -19.47 -6.78
C VAL A 238 -8.30 -18.25 -7.31
N VAL A 239 -7.68 -17.45 -6.43
CA VAL A 239 -6.87 -16.29 -6.86
C VAL A 239 -5.69 -16.71 -7.73
N PHE A 240 -5.01 -17.80 -7.37
CA PHE A 240 -3.91 -18.35 -8.17
C PHE A 240 -4.37 -18.78 -9.56
N ASP A 241 -5.53 -19.44 -9.65
CA ASP A 241 -6.11 -19.89 -10.92
C ASP A 241 -6.52 -18.71 -11.80
N ASN A 242 -7.17 -17.69 -11.22
CA ASN A 242 -7.49 -16.45 -11.92
C ASN A 242 -6.24 -15.73 -12.43
N ALA A 243 -5.19 -15.64 -11.61
CA ALA A 243 -3.94 -15.00 -11.99
C ALA A 243 -3.29 -15.69 -13.20
N ILE A 244 -3.32 -17.02 -13.24
CA ILE A 244 -2.87 -17.79 -14.39
C ILE A 244 -3.68 -17.45 -15.64
N GLU A 245 -5.01 -17.51 -15.58
CA GLU A 245 -5.88 -17.24 -16.73
C GLU A 245 -5.67 -15.82 -17.29
N LEU A 246 -5.58 -14.83 -16.39
CA LEU A 246 -5.34 -13.44 -16.75
C LEU A 246 -3.95 -13.23 -17.35
N LEU A 247 -2.93 -13.94 -16.86
CA LEU A 247 -1.59 -13.89 -17.43
C LEU A 247 -1.52 -14.58 -18.81
N GLU A 248 -2.28 -15.66 -19.04
CA GLU A 248 -2.41 -16.26 -20.37
C GLU A 248 -2.98 -15.24 -21.36
N GLU A 249 -4.09 -14.59 -21.00
CA GLU A 249 -4.71 -13.53 -21.81
C GLU A 249 -3.76 -12.35 -22.04
N GLN A 250 -3.02 -11.93 -21.00
CA GLN A 250 -2.03 -10.86 -21.11
C GLN A 250 -0.93 -11.23 -22.12
N LEU A 251 -0.39 -12.45 -22.07
CA LEU A 251 0.66 -12.91 -22.99
C LEU A 251 0.14 -13.02 -24.42
N GLU A 252 -1.06 -13.58 -24.62
CA GLU A 252 -1.69 -13.73 -25.94
C GLU A 252 -1.95 -12.37 -26.62
N ASN A 253 -2.24 -11.34 -25.83
CA ASN A 253 -2.47 -9.98 -26.32
C ASN A 253 -1.18 -9.13 -26.43
N GLY A 254 0.01 -9.73 -26.28
CA GLY A 254 1.28 -9.01 -26.37
C GLY A 254 1.57 -8.09 -25.18
N GLY A 255 0.97 -8.37 -24.01
CA GLY A 255 1.23 -7.66 -22.77
C GLY A 255 2.63 -7.93 -22.20
N PRO A 256 2.97 -7.28 -21.07
CA PRO A 256 4.31 -7.32 -20.51
C PRO A 256 4.58 -8.59 -19.70
N THR A 257 5.86 -8.89 -19.48
CA THR A 257 6.36 -10.03 -18.70
C THR A 257 7.25 -9.60 -17.53
N LEU A 258 7.50 -8.30 -17.40
CA LEU A 258 8.29 -7.73 -16.33
C LEU A 258 7.69 -8.13 -14.96
N PHE A 259 8.57 -8.49 -14.03
CA PHE A 259 8.26 -9.03 -12.69
C PHE A 259 7.62 -10.43 -12.61
N LEU A 260 7.46 -11.15 -13.72
CA LEU A 260 7.16 -12.59 -13.67
C LEU A 260 8.41 -13.40 -13.29
N ASP A 261 8.33 -14.20 -12.22
CA ASP A 261 9.45 -15.04 -11.76
C ASP A 261 9.30 -16.47 -12.30
N THR A 262 9.91 -16.71 -13.46
CA THR A 262 9.84 -18.01 -14.12
C THR A 262 10.50 -19.14 -13.34
N ASP A 263 11.46 -18.85 -12.45
CA ASP A 263 12.15 -19.89 -11.69
C ASP A 263 11.28 -20.38 -10.53
N ARG A 264 10.62 -19.47 -9.81
CA ARG A 264 9.62 -19.85 -8.81
C ARG A 264 8.40 -20.54 -9.44
N MET A 265 7.98 -20.12 -10.64
CA MET A 265 6.86 -20.75 -11.35
C MET A 265 7.09 -22.24 -11.64
N ARG A 266 8.34 -22.70 -11.82
CA ARG A 266 8.67 -24.11 -12.16
C ARG A 266 8.07 -25.10 -11.17
N GLU A 267 8.03 -24.71 -9.89
CA GLU A 267 7.54 -25.55 -8.79
C GLU A 267 6.03 -25.41 -8.56
N THR A 268 5.31 -24.78 -9.48
CA THR A 268 3.88 -24.49 -9.35
C THR A 268 3.09 -24.85 -10.62
N ARG A 269 1.77 -24.70 -10.54
CA ARG A 269 0.86 -24.86 -11.70
C ARG A 269 1.08 -23.77 -12.77
N ALA A 270 1.77 -22.68 -12.44
CA ALA A 270 2.09 -21.60 -13.38
C ALA A 270 3.25 -21.94 -14.32
N SER A 271 3.93 -23.07 -14.12
CA SER A 271 4.98 -23.56 -15.03
C SER A 271 4.54 -23.67 -16.49
N LYS A 272 3.24 -23.86 -16.75
CA LYS A 272 2.66 -23.85 -18.10
C LYS A 272 2.83 -22.51 -18.85
N LEU A 273 2.99 -21.39 -18.13
CA LEU A 273 3.17 -20.06 -18.71
C LEU A 273 4.60 -19.84 -19.22
N ILE A 274 5.58 -20.57 -18.68
CA ILE A 274 7.01 -20.33 -18.91
C ILE A 274 7.37 -20.30 -20.41
N PRO A 275 6.90 -21.22 -21.27
CA PRO A 275 7.21 -21.15 -22.70
C PRO A 275 6.69 -19.86 -23.36
N GLY A 276 5.46 -19.45 -23.03
CA GLY A 276 4.85 -18.22 -23.55
C GLY A 276 5.57 -16.96 -23.04
N ILE A 277 5.96 -16.95 -21.76
CA ILE A 277 6.76 -15.87 -21.17
C ILE A 277 8.12 -15.76 -21.86
N ALA A 278 8.81 -16.88 -22.09
CA ALA A 278 10.14 -16.88 -22.70
C ALA A 278 10.12 -16.35 -24.14
N GLU A 279 9.08 -16.67 -24.91
CA GLU A 279 8.88 -16.16 -26.25
C GLU A 279 8.54 -14.66 -26.22
N ARG A 280 7.58 -14.26 -25.37
CA ARG A 280 7.17 -12.85 -25.25
C ARG A 280 8.34 -11.94 -24.83
N ARG A 281 9.21 -12.39 -23.92
CA ARG A 281 10.40 -11.64 -23.49
C ARG A 281 11.35 -11.27 -24.63
N LYS A 282 11.47 -12.11 -25.65
CA LYS A 282 12.28 -11.79 -26.84
C LYS A 282 11.59 -10.72 -27.69
N GLN A 283 10.29 -10.91 -27.94
CA GLN A 283 9.47 -9.97 -28.71
C GLN A 283 9.44 -8.58 -28.06
N GLU A 284 9.36 -8.50 -26.73
CA GLU A 284 9.44 -7.22 -25.99
C GLU A 284 10.69 -6.41 -26.35
N VAL A 285 11.84 -7.08 -26.47
CA VAL A 285 13.12 -6.42 -26.80
C VAL A 285 13.16 -6.02 -28.26
N GLU A 286 12.67 -6.87 -29.16
CA GLU A 286 12.62 -6.58 -30.61
C GLU A 286 11.69 -5.40 -30.94
N GLU A 287 10.65 -5.20 -30.14
CA GLU A 287 9.71 -4.07 -30.24
C GLU A 287 10.29 -2.75 -29.72
N VAL A 288 11.37 -2.78 -28.92
CA VAL A 288 11.96 -1.58 -28.32
C VAL A 288 12.80 -0.81 -29.32
N ILE A 289 12.46 0.47 -29.47
CA ILE A 289 13.25 1.45 -30.22
C ILE A 289 13.73 2.53 -29.24
N LEU A 290 15.04 2.64 -29.06
CA LEU A 290 15.64 3.61 -28.14
C LEU A 290 15.80 5.00 -28.79
N PRO A 291 15.23 6.06 -28.21
CA PRO A 291 15.44 7.42 -28.67
C PRO A 291 16.87 7.89 -28.39
N VAL A 292 17.53 8.44 -29.41
CA VAL A 292 18.88 9.02 -29.33
C VAL A 292 18.85 10.51 -29.70
N LYS A 293 19.34 11.37 -28.80
CA LYS A 293 19.49 12.81 -29.01
C LYS A 293 20.91 13.26 -28.68
N GLY A 294 21.68 13.60 -29.72
CA GLY A 294 23.09 13.95 -29.56
C GLY A 294 23.87 12.75 -29.00
N SER A 295 24.48 12.92 -27.83
CA SER A 295 25.20 11.85 -27.12
C SER A 295 24.36 11.11 -26.07
N LYS A 296 23.09 11.47 -25.88
CA LYS A 296 22.20 10.87 -24.88
C LYS A 296 21.25 9.86 -25.50
N VAL A 297 21.05 8.75 -24.80
CA VAL A 297 20.15 7.66 -25.15
C VAL A 297 19.15 7.48 -24.00
N ASN A 298 17.87 7.43 -24.30
CA ASN A 298 16.83 7.10 -23.33
C ASN A 298 16.63 5.58 -23.28
N LEU A 299 16.65 5.03 -22.07
CA LEU A 299 16.53 3.61 -21.77
C LEU A 299 15.20 3.24 -21.09
N GLU A 300 14.29 4.20 -20.89
CA GLU A 300 13.03 4.01 -20.16
C GLU A 300 12.19 2.87 -20.76
N THR A 301 12.08 2.81 -22.08
CA THR A 301 11.32 1.74 -22.77
C THR A 301 11.96 0.37 -22.58
N LEU A 302 13.29 0.30 -22.54
CA LEU A 302 14.01 -0.95 -22.29
C LEU A 302 13.88 -1.41 -20.84
N TRP A 303 13.90 -0.47 -19.89
CA TRP A 303 13.61 -0.73 -18.47
C TRP A 303 12.24 -1.37 -18.23
N MET A 304 11.29 -1.20 -19.14
CA MET A 304 9.95 -1.80 -19.07
C MET A 304 9.87 -3.23 -19.62
N THR A 305 10.96 -3.77 -20.16
CA THR A 305 11.06 -5.17 -20.61
C THR A 305 11.76 -6.01 -19.56
N HIS A 306 11.50 -7.33 -19.51
CA HIS A 306 12.18 -8.18 -18.53
C HIS A 306 13.71 -8.21 -18.72
N TYR A 307 14.19 -8.48 -19.93
CA TYR A 307 15.64 -8.56 -20.18
C TYR A 307 16.32 -7.20 -20.02
N GLY A 308 15.66 -6.12 -20.47
CA GLY A 308 16.16 -4.78 -20.24
C GLY A 308 16.27 -4.45 -18.75
N PHE A 309 15.25 -4.76 -17.96
CA PHE A 309 15.30 -4.56 -16.51
C PHE A 309 16.49 -5.30 -15.86
N GLU A 310 16.67 -6.59 -16.13
CA GLU A 310 17.76 -7.39 -15.55
C GLU A 310 19.15 -6.89 -15.98
N ILE A 311 19.36 -6.65 -17.28
CA ILE A 311 20.65 -6.21 -17.82
C ILE A 311 20.99 -4.80 -17.34
N LEU A 312 20.06 -3.86 -17.44
CA LEU A 312 20.32 -2.46 -17.05
C LEU A 312 20.58 -2.34 -15.55
N LYS A 313 19.88 -3.13 -14.73
CA LYS A 313 20.14 -3.23 -13.29
C LYS A 313 21.51 -3.83 -13.00
N ALA A 314 21.90 -4.91 -13.69
CA ALA A 314 23.23 -5.52 -13.52
C ALA A 314 24.36 -4.55 -13.91
N LEU A 315 24.15 -3.76 -14.96
CA LEU A 315 25.09 -2.72 -15.43
C LEU A 315 25.04 -1.42 -14.60
N ARG A 316 24.10 -1.30 -13.65
CA ARG A 316 23.86 -0.10 -12.83
C ARG A 316 23.65 1.17 -13.68
N LEU A 317 22.92 1.03 -14.78
CA LEU A 317 22.58 2.17 -15.64
C LEU A 317 21.36 2.90 -15.10
N ASP A 318 21.27 4.21 -15.35
CA ASP A 318 20.08 5.00 -15.05
C ASP A 318 19.04 4.89 -16.18
N LEU A 319 17.97 5.69 -16.12
CA LEU A 319 16.97 5.82 -17.20
C LEU A 319 17.54 6.39 -18.50
N THR A 320 18.74 6.97 -18.46
CA THR A 320 19.45 7.46 -19.64
C THR A 320 20.92 7.05 -19.58
N THR A 321 21.51 6.85 -20.76
CA THR A 321 22.95 6.58 -20.89
C THR A 321 23.56 7.38 -22.04
N ASN A 322 24.88 7.30 -22.19
CA ASN A 322 25.60 7.87 -23.33
C ASN A 322 25.82 6.81 -24.43
N LEU A 323 26.48 7.19 -25.54
CA LEU A 323 26.74 6.25 -26.64
C LEU A 323 27.66 5.07 -26.25
N GLU A 324 28.55 5.26 -25.28
CA GLU A 324 29.42 4.20 -24.77
C GLU A 324 28.62 3.18 -23.96
N GLY A 325 27.75 3.65 -23.06
CA GLY A 325 26.85 2.77 -22.32
C GLY A 325 25.86 2.04 -23.23
N LEU A 326 25.36 2.69 -24.30
CA LEU A 326 24.56 2.01 -25.33
C LEU A 326 25.34 0.90 -26.02
N HIS A 327 26.65 1.07 -26.28
CA HIS A 327 27.46 0.01 -26.86
C HIS A 327 27.55 -1.21 -25.93
N ILE A 328 27.78 -1.00 -24.63
CA ILE A 328 27.80 -2.08 -23.61
C ILE A 328 26.45 -2.80 -23.56
N VAL A 329 25.35 -2.05 -23.56
CA VAL A 329 23.99 -2.62 -23.60
C VAL A 329 23.82 -3.49 -24.84
N ARG A 330 24.17 -3.00 -26.03
CA ARG A 330 24.08 -3.77 -27.28
C ARG A 330 24.85 -5.08 -27.22
N THR A 331 26.10 -5.04 -26.77
CA THR A 331 26.91 -6.25 -26.64
C THR A 331 26.25 -7.27 -25.70
N SER A 332 25.65 -6.82 -24.60
CA SER A 332 24.94 -7.70 -23.67
C SER A 332 23.72 -8.40 -24.31
N PHE A 333 23.00 -7.70 -25.19
CA PHE A 333 21.87 -8.27 -25.94
C PHE A 333 22.31 -9.17 -27.10
N GLU A 334 23.40 -8.83 -27.79
CA GLU A 334 23.99 -9.65 -28.85
C GLU A 334 24.43 -11.03 -28.34
N GLU A 335 24.98 -11.10 -27.13
CA GLU A 335 25.33 -12.37 -26.46
C GLU A 335 24.11 -13.27 -26.21
N LEU A 336 22.92 -12.68 -26.08
CA LEU A 336 21.65 -13.38 -25.95
C LEU A 336 20.95 -13.62 -27.30
N GLY A 337 21.59 -13.23 -28.41
CA GLY A 337 21.03 -13.35 -29.76
C GLY A 337 19.90 -12.36 -30.08
N MET A 338 19.88 -11.21 -29.40
CA MET A 338 18.88 -10.15 -29.58
C MET A 338 19.54 -8.85 -30.05
N GLU A 339 18.81 -8.01 -30.80
CA GLU A 339 19.32 -6.74 -31.32
C GLU A 339 18.52 -5.54 -30.79
N ILE A 340 19.22 -4.49 -30.37
CA ILE A 340 18.62 -3.25 -29.87
C ILE A 340 18.57 -2.17 -30.96
N GLN A 341 17.35 -1.77 -31.31
CA GLN A 341 17.08 -0.74 -32.29
C GLN A 341 17.18 0.68 -31.68
N THR A 342 17.60 1.66 -32.50
CA THR A 342 17.73 3.06 -32.08
C THR A 342 17.17 4.01 -33.13
N GLN A 343 16.56 5.11 -32.71
CA GLN A 343 16.04 6.15 -33.59
C GLN A 343 16.51 7.55 -33.16
N LYS A 344 16.88 8.40 -34.12
CA LYS A 344 17.19 9.81 -33.84
C LYS A 344 15.92 10.56 -33.44
N ALA A 345 15.94 11.24 -32.30
CA ALA A 345 14.79 11.98 -31.79
C ALA A 345 15.10 13.49 -31.60
N SER A 346 14.11 14.35 -31.89
CA SER A 346 14.20 15.80 -31.65
C SER A 346 13.97 16.16 -30.17
N THR A 347 13.16 15.38 -29.47
CA THR A 347 12.91 15.45 -28.03
C THR A 347 13.18 14.09 -27.38
N VAL A 348 13.70 14.10 -26.16
CA VAL A 348 13.81 12.91 -25.30
C VAL A 348 12.68 13.01 -24.29
N SER A 349 11.44 12.87 -24.77
CA SER A 349 10.30 12.77 -23.85
C SER A 349 10.00 11.29 -23.62
N PRO A 350 9.56 10.92 -22.41
CA PRO A 350 9.10 9.57 -22.14
C PRO A 350 7.96 9.22 -23.10
N ALA A 351 8.19 8.23 -23.96
CA ALA A 351 7.11 7.59 -24.68
C ALA A 351 6.54 6.56 -23.71
N TYR A 352 5.37 6.83 -23.17
CA TYR A 352 4.62 5.84 -22.41
C TYR A 352 4.37 4.62 -23.34
N PRO A 353 4.93 3.43 -23.03
CA PRO A 353 4.76 2.28 -23.91
C PRO A 353 3.29 1.84 -23.90
N VAL A 354 2.67 1.73 -25.07
CA VAL A 354 1.25 1.33 -25.18
C VAL A 354 1.02 -0.09 -24.64
N THR A 355 2.06 -0.92 -24.60
CA THR A 355 2.04 -2.31 -24.11
C THR A 355 2.03 -2.42 -22.58
N VAL A 356 2.33 -1.36 -21.84
CA VAL A 356 2.41 -1.36 -20.36
C VAL A 356 1.42 -0.36 -19.81
N SER A 357 0.63 -0.70 -18.80
CA SER A 357 -0.33 0.22 -18.17
C SER A 357 0.38 1.39 -17.46
N ARG A 358 -0.36 2.49 -17.25
CA ARG A 358 0.19 3.70 -16.61
C ARG A 358 0.59 3.38 -15.18
N SER A 359 -0.18 2.52 -14.52
CA SER A 359 0.12 2.05 -13.17
C SER A 359 1.41 1.24 -13.13
N MET A 360 1.58 0.28 -14.03
CA MET A 360 2.80 -0.53 -14.09
C MET A 360 4.02 0.31 -14.44
N TYR A 361 3.89 1.26 -15.37
CA TYR A 361 4.95 2.20 -15.71
C TYR A 361 5.39 3.03 -14.49
N LEU A 362 4.44 3.67 -13.79
CA LEU A 362 4.74 4.49 -12.61
C LEU A 362 5.35 3.65 -11.48
N HIS A 363 4.80 2.47 -11.21
CA HIS A 363 5.34 1.52 -10.24
C HIS A 363 6.77 1.13 -10.59
N SER A 364 7.02 0.74 -11.84
CA SER A 364 8.34 0.28 -12.30
C SER A 364 9.39 1.36 -12.15
N LEU A 365 9.07 2.61 -12.53
CA LEU A 365 9.98 3.75 -12.33
C LEU A 365 10.35 3.95 -10.85
N ASN A 366 9.36 3.94 -9.96
CA ASN A 366 9.60 4.09 -8.54
C ASN A 366 10.42 2.91 -7.98
N TYR A 367 10.14 1.69 -8.43
CA TYR A 367 10.87 0.50 -8.05
C TYR A 367 12.34 0.53 -8.50
N ILE A 368 12.60 0.90 -9.77
CA ILE A 368 13.96 1.03 -10.32
C ILE A 368 14.75 2.09 -9.56
N GLN A 369 14.11 3.19 -9.19
CA GLN A 369 14.73 4.28 -8.42
C GLN A 369 14.87 3.97 -6.92
N GLY A 370 14.49 2.77 -6.46
CA GLY A 370 14.58 2.38 -5.06
C GLY A 370 13.72 3.23 -4.13
N LYS A 371 12.55 3.68 -4.60
CA LYS A 371 11.66 4.57 -3.83
C LYS A 371 10.70 3.84 -2.90
N TYR A 372 10.54 2.52 -3.03
CA TYR A 372 9.78 1.70 -2.09
C TYR A 372 10.70 1.21 -0.97
N ASP A 373 10.11 0.87 0.18
CA ASP A 373 10.83 0.49 1.40
C ASP A 373 11.38 -0.95 1.42
#